data_AF-A0A2U2ZUS1-F1
#
_entry.id   AF-A0A2U2ZUS1-F1
#
_cell.length_a   1.000
_cell.length_b   1.000
_cell.length_c   1.000
_cell.angle_alpha   90.00
_cell.angle_beta   90.00
_cell.angle_gamma   90.00
#
_symmetry.space_group_name_H-M   'P 1'
#
loop_
_entity.id
_entity.type
_entity.pdbx_description
1 polymer ?
#
loop_
_entity_poly.entity_id
_entity_poly.type
_entity_poly.pdbx_seq_one_letter_code
_entity_poly.pdbx_strand_id
1 'polypeptide(L)'
;MTQLEAVASEERPAAVYRLWAADEVLLYIGSSYDPDRRCVRHQSTPWWSRVVRRTDEWHSTRSDAFAAEYLAIWREDPACNVWGTRAYAGQAPRKGRRSYLMWTGKRDVWPTDLDQLKAAMQAYDEAAASPDDVMPELREQGEAIAAHLGAAARGLAWEGRRRLITKRRRRIARDLRATGITNDDLARVMAVANARILSLPHLFDDEVLT
;
A
#
# COMPACT_ATOMS: atom_id res chain seq x y z
N MET A 1 34.73 24.54 -5.72
CA MET A 1 34.74 23.16 -6.27
C MET A 1 34.47 22.21 -5.12
N THR A 2 33.32 22.34 -4.48
CA THR A 2 32.04 21.62 -4.68
C THR A 2 32.05 20.27 -3.98
N GLN A 3 31.60 20.34 -2.74
CA GLN A 3 31.13 19.29 -1.86
C GLN A 3 29.93 18.59 -2.54
N LEU A 4 30.15 17.39 -3.09
CA LEU A 4 29.14 16.56 -3.74
C LEU A 4 29.28 15.12 -3.25
N GLU A 5 29.12 14.90 -1.94
CA GLU A 5 28.96 13.58 -1.36
C GLU A 5 27.83 13.62 -0.30
N ALA A 6 26.60 13.61 -0.82
CA ALA A 6 25.33 13.23 -0.17
C ALA A 6 24.26 13.47 -1.26
N VAL A 7 23.44 12.53 -1.72
CA VAL A 7 22.70 11.50 -1.00
C VAL A 7 22.48 10.32 -1.96
N ALA A 8 23.13 9.18 -1.72
CA ALA A 8 22.60 7.90 -2.19
C ALA A 8 21.50 7.53 -1.18
N SER A 9 20.22 7.70 -1.53
CA SER A 9 19.14 7.17 -0.68
C SER A 9 19.28 5.66 -0.70
N GLU A 10 19.66 5.08 0.43
CA GLU A 10 20.13 3.71 0.55
C GLU A 10 19.17 2.70 -0.08
N GLU A 11 19.69 1.91 -1.02
CA GLU A 11 19.17 0.61 -1.45
C GLU A 11 19.26 -0.40 -0.29
N ARG A 12 18.66 -0.10 0.86
CA ARG A 12 18.71 -0.97 2.04
C ARG A 12 17.66 -2.08 1.90
N PRO A 13 18.07 -3.36 1.78
CA PRO A 13 17.12 -4.45 1.64
C PRO A 13 16.25 -4.61 2.88
N ALA A 14 15.01 -5.04 2.67
CA ALA A 14 14.07 -5.37 3.73
C ALA A 14 13.38 -6.70 3.43
N ALA A 15 13.04 -7.46 4.47
CA ALA A 15 12.40 -8.75 4.31
C ALA A 15 10.91 -8.70 4.65
N VAL A 16 10.10 -9.43 3.89
CA VAL A 16 8.78 -9.91 4.29
C VAL A 16 8.95 -11.25 4.99
N TYR A 17 8.63 -11.31 6.27
CA TYR A 17 8.69 -12.54 7.06
C TYR A 17 7.29 -13.09 7.32
N ARG A 18 7.19 -14.42 7.27
CA ARG A 18 5.97 -15.18 7.54
C ARG A 18 6.21 -16.11 8.73
N LEU A 19 5.28 -16.12 9.68
CA LEU A 19 5.33 -16.93 10.90
C LEU A 19 4.25 -18.00 10.86
N TRP A 20 4.65 -19.24 11.08
CA TRP A 20 3.84 -20.43 10.88
C TRP A 20 3.71 -21.23 12.18
N ALA A 21 2.54 -21.83 12.39
CA ALA A 21 2.31 -22.83 13.42
C ALA A 21 2.68 -24.24 12.95
N ALA A 22 2.69 -25.20 13.89
CA ALA A 22 3.06 -26.60 13.63
C ALA A 22 2.10 -27.34 12.69
N ASP A 23 0.85 -26.88 12.61
CA ASP A 23 -0.19 -27.37 11.72
C ASP A 23 -0.17 -26.69 10.34
N GLU A 24 0.95 -26.06 9.97
CA GLU A 24 1.12 -25.28 8.72
C GLU A 24 0.16 -24.08 8.60
N VAL A 25 -0.48 -23.67 9.72
CA VAL A 25 -1.31 -22.46 9.73
C VAL A 25 -0.42 -21.21 9.72
N LEU A 26 -0.66 -20.34 8.74
CA LEU A 26 -0.04 -19.04 8.66
C LEU A 26 -0.60 -18.12 9.76
N LEU A 27 0.24 -17.79 10.74
CA LEU A 27 -0.16 -16.96 11.88
C LEU A 27 -0.01 -15.48 11.56
N TYR A 28 1.14 -15.07 11.05
CA TYR A 28 1.46 -13.66 10.91
C TYR A 28 2.40 -13.39 9.74
N ILE A 29 2.19 -12.27 9.06
CA ILE A 29 3.08 -11.73 8.03
C ILE A 29 3.48 -10.31 8.43
N GLY A 30 4.77 -10.02 8.32
CA GLY A 30 5.34 -8.71 8.61
C GLY A 30 6.45 -8.30 7.64
N SER A 31 6.82 -7.02 7.59
CA SER A 31 8.04 -6.56 6.91
C SER A 31 9.00 -5.78 7.83
N SER A 32 10.31 -5.97 7.67
CA SER A 32 11.35 -5.31 8.49
C SER A 32 12.72 -5.29 7.79
N TYR A 33 13.54 -4.29 8.11
CA TYR A 33 14.99 -4.32 7.80
C TYR A 33 15.75 -5.35 8.65
N ASP A 34 15.18 -5.69 9.81
CA ASP A 34 15.72 -6.62 10.79
C ASP A 34 14.56 -7.50 11.30
N PRO A 35 14.27 -8.61 10.60
CA PRO A 35 13.21 -9.54 10.99
C PRO A 35 13.45 -10.17 12.36
N ASP A 36 14.71 -10.42 12.74
CA ASP A 36 15.07 -11.04 14.02
C ASP A 36 14.68 -10.14 15.19
N ARG A 37 15.13 -8.88 15.18
CA ARG A 37 14.76 -7.89 16.20
C ARG A 37 13.26 -7.63 16.22
N ARG A 38 12.59 -7.69 15.06
CA ARG A 38 11.13 -7.55 14.98
C ARG A 38 10.41 -8.75 15.60
N CYS A 39 10.92 -9.97 15.39
CA CYS A 39 10.40 -11.19 16.00
C CYS A 39 10.49 -11.16 17.52
N VAL A 40 11.59 -10.64 18.09
CA VAL A 40 11.71 -10.47 19.55
C VAL A 40 10.56 -9.63 20.12
N ARG A 41 10.13 -8.57 19.42
CA ARG A 41 8.98 -7.77 19.86
C ARG A 41 7.66 -8.55 19.88
N HIS A 42 7.48 -9.49 18.95
CA HIS A 42 6.28 -10.32 18.87
C HIS A 42 6.21 -11.38 19.97
N GLN A 43 7.31 -11.68 20.68
CA GLN A 43 7.32 -12.63 21.79
C GLN A 43 6.33 -12.30 22.91
N SER A 44 5.96 -11.01 23.03
CA SER A 44 4.95 -10.55 24.00
C SER A 44 3.51 -10.77 23.56
N THR A 45 3.26 -11.22 22.32
CA THR A 45 1.91 -11.43 21.80
C THR A 45 1.33 -12.77 22.26
N PRO A 46 0.01 -12.87 22.51
CA PRO A 46 -0.61 -14.10 23.03
C PRO A 46 -0.47 -15.33 22.10
N TRP A 47 -0.29 -15.11 20.80
CA TRP A 47 -0.18 -16.18 19.80
C TRP A 47 1.26 -16.62 19.55
N TRP A 48 2.27 -15.94 20.11
CA TRP A 48 3.68 -16.23 19.81
C TRP A 48 4.10 -17.66 20.14
N SER A 49 3.58 -18.22 21.23
CA SER A 49 3.87 -19.60 21.65
C SER A 49 3.48 -20.66 20.61
N ARG A 50 2.67 -20.29 19.60
CA ARG A 50 2.27 -21.16 18.49
C ARG A 50 3.27 -21.15 17.33
N VAL A 51 4.18 -20.19 17.26
CA VAL A 51 5.13 -20.04 16.15
C VAL A 51 6.20 -21.13 16.24
N VAL A 52 6.34 -21.93 15.19
CA VAL A 52 7.40 -22.97 15.10
C VAL A 52 8.32 -22.79 13.91
N ARG A 53 7.90 -22.00 12.91
CA ARG A 53 8.68 -21.78 11.68
C ARG A 53 8.53 -20.35 11.20
N ARG A 54 9.64 -19.78 10.71
CA ARG A 54 9.70 -18.50 10.02
C ARG A 54 10.29 -18.69 8.62
N THR A 55 9.78 -17.94 7.66
CA THR A 55 10.37 -17.82 6.32
C THR A 55 10.50 -16.35 5.97
N ASP A 56 11.63 -15.97 5.36
CA ASP A 56 11.95 -14.59 5.02
C ASP A 56 12.13 -14.43 3.50
N GLU A 57 11.47 -13.45 2.90
CA GLU A 57 11.55 -13.07 1.49
C GLU A 57 12.15 -11.66 1.41
N TRP A 58 13.35 -11.52 0.84
CA TRP A 58 14.07 -10.25 0.79
C TRP A 58 13.77 -9.45 -0.48
N HIS A 59 13.57 -8.14 -0.31
CA HIS A 59 13.39 -7.18 -1.38
C HIS A 59 14.50 -6.12 -1.35
N SER A 60 14.81 -5.57 -2.52
CA SER A 60 15.80 -4.52 -2.74
C SER A 60 15.55 -3.27 -1.90
N THR A 61 14.29 -2.94 -1.65
CA THR A 61 13.92 -1.75 -0.90
C THR A 61 12.84 -2.03 0.15
N ARG A 62 12.75 -1.12 1.12
CA ARG A 62 11.68 -1.15 2.13
C ARG A 62 10.29 -1.01 1.54
N SER A 63 10.15 -0.18 0.52
CA SER A 63 8.90 0.08 -0.18
C SER A 63 8.39 -1.19 -0.87
N ASP A 64 9.29 -1.91 -1.53
CA ASP A 64 8.96 -3.19 -2.17
C ASP A 64 8.52 -4.23 -1.14
N ALA A 65 9.25 -4.36 -0.03
CA ALA A 65 8.88 -5.28 1.06
C ALA A 65 7.54 -4.90 1.71
N PHE A 66 7.24 -3.60 1.85
CA PHE A 66 5.95 -3.17 2.39
C PHE A 66 4.79 -3.50 1.45
N ALA A 67 4.97 -3.28 0.15
CA ALA A 67 3.97 -3.64 -0.86
C ALA A 67 3.74 -5.16 -0.91
N ALA A 68 4.82 -5.96 -0.83
CA ALA A 68 4.76 -7.42 -0.80
C ALA A 68 4.09 -7.96 0.48
N GLU A 69 4.44 -7.45 1.67
CA GLU A 69 3.78 -7.78 2.95
C GLU A 69 2.27 -7.55 2.84
N TYR A 70 1.87 -6.41 2.30
CA TYR A 70 0.47 -6.06 2.15
C TYR A 70 -0.30 -7.05 1.27
N LEU A 71 0.24 -7.35 0.08
CA LEU A 71 -0.37 -8.31 -0.85
C LEU A 71 -0.45 -9.70 -0.24
N ALA A 72 0.60 -10.12 0.47
CA ALA A 72 0.66 -11.39 1.17
C ALA A 72 -0.43 -11.48 2.25
N ILE A 73 -0.58 -10.46 3.11
CA ILE A 73 -1.63 -10.45 4.15
C ILE A 73 -3.03 -10.55 3.53
N TRP A 74 -3.28 -9.86 2.42
CA TRP A 74 -4.59 -9.88 1.77
C TRP A 74 -4.93 -11.22 1.10
N ARG A 75 -3.94 -11.85 0.47
CA ARG A 75 -4.09 -13.11 -0.27
C ARG A 75 -4.11 -14.32 0.65
N GLU A 76 -3.22 -14.32 1.65
CA GLU A 76 -2.94 -15.45 2.52
C GLU A 76 -3.77 -15.42 3.83
N ASP A 77 -4.41 -14.28 4.13
CA ASP A 77 -5.31 -14.05 5.29
C ASP A 77 -4.81 -14.63 6.64
N PRO A 78 -3.59 -14.26 7.09
CA PRO A 78 -2.95 -14.78 8.31
C PRO A 78 -3.83 -14.65 9.55
N ALA A 79 -3.89 -15.72 10.36
CA ALA A 79 -4.83 -15.86 11.48
C ALA A 79 -4.67 -14.78 12.58
N CYS A 80 -3.48 -14.21 12.74
CA CYS A 80 -3.14 -13.27 13.79
C CYS A 80 -2.83 -11.86 13.27
N ASN A 81 -2.82 -11.62 11.95
CA ASN A 81 -2.80 -10.25 11.44
C ASN A 81 -4.16 -9.60 11.67
N VAL A 82 -4.17 -8.57 12.51
CA VAL A 82 -5.37 -7.73 12.67
C VAL A 82 -5.48 -6.74 11.52
N TRP A 83 -4.37 -6.24 11.00
CA TRP A 83 -4.38 -5.22 9.96
C TRP A 83 -4.17 -5.84 8.59
N GLY A 84 -5.01 -5.48 7.62
CA GLY A 84 -4.91 -5.92 6.23
C GLY A 84 -5.59 -7.24 5.89
N THR A 85 -6.13 -7.96 6.87
CA THR A 85 -6.88 -9.23 6.66
C THR A 85 -8.31 -9.00 6.18
N ARG A 86 -8.90 -10.03 5.58
CA ARG A 86 -10.30 -10.00 5.10
C ARG A 86 -11.28 -9.91 6.26
N ALA A 87 -11.01 -10.63 7.35
CA ALA A 87 -11.81 -10.57 8.57
C ALA A 87 -11.85 -9.14 9.15
N TYR A 88 -10.72 -8.44 9.18
CA TYR A 88 -10.68 -7.03 9.58
C TYR A 88 -11.43 -6.11 8.61
N ALA A 89 -11.38 -6.36 7.30
CA ALA A 89 -12.18 -5.60 6.33
C ALA A 89 -13.70 -5.74 6.59
N GLY A 90 -14.16 -6.91 7.03
CA GLY A 90 -15.55 -7.19 7.39
C GLY A 90 -15.98 -6.58 8.73
N GLN A 91 -15.13 -6.64 9.76
CA GLN A 91 -15.46 -6.30 11.15
C GLN A 91 -15.03 -4.88 11.59
N ALA A 92 -14.12 -4.23 10.86
CA ALA A 92 -13.61 -2.93 11.28
C ALA A 92 -14.75 -1.89 11.42
N PRO A 93 -14.81 -1.15 12.56
CA PRO A 93 -15.73 -0.03 12.71
C PRO A 93 -15.56 0.94 11.55
N ARG A 94 -16.60 1.69 11.15
CA ARG A 94 -16.53 2.67 10.03
C ARG A 94 -15.32 3.64 10.09
N LYS A 95 -14.67 3.80 11.26
CA LYS A 95 -13.39 4.52 11.46
C LYS A 95 -12.10 3.73 11.14
N GLY A 96 -12.09 2.39 11.19
CA GLY A 96 -10.93 1.53 10.88
C GLY A 96 -10.73 1.25 9.38
N ARG A 97 -11.83 1.23 8.59
CA ARG A 97 -11.79 1.21 7.10
C ARG A 97 -11.06 2.42 6.49
N ARG A 98 -10.78 3.46 7.30
CA ARG A 98 -10.20 4.73 6.84
C ARG A 98 -8.70 4.63 6.62
N SER A 99 -7.95 3.81 7.35
CA SER A 99 -6.47 3.83 7.29
C SER A 99 -5.93 3.04 6.09
N TYR A 100 -6.50 1.86 5.82
CA TYR A 100 -6.09 0.89 4.79
C TYR A 100 -6.47 1.33 3.37
N LEU A 101 -7.75 1.66 3.14
CA LEU A 101 -8.22 2.09 1.81
C LEU A 101 -7.78 3.53 1.45
N MET A 102 -7.40 4.35 2.43
CA MET A 102 -6.77 5.66 2.15
C MET A 102 -5.38 5.50 1.54
N TRP A 103 -4.64 4.50 1.99
CA TRP A 103 -3.24 4.32 1.62
C TRP A 103 -3.09 3.66 0.26
N THR A 104 -3.93 2.67 -0.03
CA THR A 104 -3.89 1.96 -1.31
C THR A 104 -4.73 2.60 -2.38
N GLY A 105 -5.43 3.70 -2.13
CA GLY A 105 -6.26 4.35 -3.15
C GLY A 105 -7.57 3.68 -3.49
N LYS A 106 -7.74 2.41 -3.12
CA LYS A 106 -8.94 1.60 -3.40
C LYS A 106 -10.23 2.24 -2.87
N ARG A 107 -10.16 3.09 -1.83
CA ARG A 107 -11.35 3.83 -1.36
C ARG A 107 -11.89 4.77 -2.43
N ASP A 108 -11.02 5.38 -3.19
CA ASP A 108 -11.37 6.47 -4.10
C ASP A 108 -12.26 5.94 -5.23
N VAL A 109 -12.16 4.64 -5.52
CA VAL A 109 -12.84 3.95 -6.61
C VAL A 109 -13.99 3.05 -6.15
N TRP A 110 -14.37 3.10 -4.87
CA TRP A 110 -15.50 2.34 -4.36
C TRP A 110 -16.79 2.75 -5.09
N PRO A 111 -17.46 1.85 -5.84
CA PRO A 111 -18.73 2.17 -6.48
C PRO A 111 -19.84 2.42 -5.46
N THR A 112 -20.87 3.17 -5.86
CA THR A 112 -22.10 3.35 -5.07
C THR A 112 -22.87 2.03 -4.97
N ASP A 113 -22.87 1.27 -6.05
CA ASP A 113 -23.42 -0.08 -6.14
C ASP A 113 -22.37 -1.12 -5.73
N LEU A 114 -22.64 -1.85 -4.66
CA LEU A 114 -21.70 -2.81 -4.10
C LEU A 114 -21.55 -4.07 -4.96
N ASP A 115 -22.50 -4.37 -5.85
CA ASP A 115 -22.38 -5.52 -6.75
C ASP A 115 -21.24 -5.33 -7.76
N GLN A 116 -20.93 -4.07 -8.07
CA GLN A 116 -19.82 -3.67 -8.94
C GLN A 116 -18.47 -3.60 -8.20
N LEU A 117 -18.47 -3.71 -6.86
CA LEU A 117 -17.25 -3.55 -6.06
C LEU A 117 -16.21 -4.60 -6.43
N LYS A 118 -16.62 -5.85 -6.64
CA LYS A 118 -15.68 -6.94 -6.94
C LYS A 118 -14.91 -6.70 -8.24
N ALA A 119 -15.63 -6.32 -9.31
CA ALA A 119 -15.04 -6.00 -10.61
C ALA A 119 -14.09 -4.80 -10.53
N ALA A 120 -14.53 -3.71 -9.88
CA ALA A 120 -13.69 -2.52 -9.71
C ALA A 120 -12.42 -2.81 -8.89
N MET A 121 -12.50 -3.66 -7.86
CA MET A 121 -11.32 -4.05 -7.08
C MET A 121 -10.37 -4.94 -7.87
N GLN A 122 -10.89 -5.85 -8.70
CA GLN A 122 -10.07 -6.68 -9.58
C GLN A 122 -9.35 -5.82 -10.63
N ALA A 123 -10.07 -4.91 -11.30
CA ALA A 123 -9.48 -3.97 -12.26
C ALA A 123 -8.40 -3.08 -11.62
N TYR A 124 -8.62 -2.64 -10.37
CA TYR A 124 -7.62 -1.91 -9.60
C TYR A 124 -6.36 -2.76 -9.37
N ASP A 125 -6.52 -4.00 -8.93
CA ASP A 125 -5.41 -4.89 -8.58
C ASP A 125 -4.59 -5.30 -9.79
N GLU A 126 -5.24 -5.59 -10.93
CA GLU A 126 -4.58 -5.86 -12.20
C GLU A 126 -3.77 -4.65 -12.67
N ALA A 127 -4.36 -3.45 -12.67
CA ALA A 127 -3.68 -2.22 -13.06
C ALA A 127 -2.58 -1.80 -12.08
N ALA A 128 -2.72 -2.08 -10.79
CA ALA A 128 -1.68 -1.79 -9.80
C ALA A 128 -0.48 -2.73 -9.93
N ALA A 129 -0.72 -3.99 -10.33
CA ALA A 129 0.33 -4.98 -10.57
C ALA A 129 1.13 -4.68 -11.85
N SER A 130 0.44 -4.19 -12.89
CA SER A 130 1.03 -3.85 -14.18
C SER A 130 0.55 -2.49 -14.70
N PRO A 131 0.99 -1.37 -14.10
CA PRO A 131 0.52 -0.04 -14.47
C PRO A 131 0.89 0.36 -15.91
N ASP A 132 1.98 -0.20 -16.44
CA ASP A 132 2.43 0.04 -17.80
C ASP A 132 1.57 -0.68 -18.86
N ASP A 133 0.85 -1.75 -18.48
CA ASP A 133 -0.02 -2.53 -19.37
C ASP A 133 -1.45 -1.95 -19.45
N VAL A 134 -1.75 -0.94 -18.63
CA VAL A 134 -3.03 -0.22 -18.69
C VAL A 134 -3.16 0.54 -20.02
N MET A 135 -4.37 0.61 -20.56
CA MET A 135 -4.68 1.37 -21.77
C MET A 135 -4.02 2.75 -21.76
N PRO A 136 -3.35 3.19 -22.85
CA PRO A 136 -2.52 4.39 -22.86
C PRO A 136 -3.24 5.64 -22.34
N GLU A 137 -4.51 5.83 -22.69
CA GLU A 137 -5.30 7.00 -22.30
C GLU A 137 -5.57 7.04 -20.79
N LEU A 138 -5.90 5.87 -20.21
CA LEU A 138 -6.13 5.74 -18.77
C LEU A 138 -4.81 5.85 -17.99
N ARG A 139 -3.73 5.30 -18.55
CA ARG A 139 -2.38 5.39 -17.98
C ARG A 139 -1.90 6.85 -17.94
N GLU A 140 -1.99 7.56 -19.06
CA GLU A 140 -1.63 8.98 -19.15
C GLU A 140 -2.44 9.82 -18.15
N GLN A 141 -3.74 9.57 -18.04
CA GLN A 141 -4.59 10.26 -17.07
C GLN A 141 -4.15 9.98 -15.62
N GLY A 142 -3.81 8.73 -15.29
CA GLY A 142 -3.28 8.35 -13.98
C GLY A 142 -1.93 9.00 -13.66
N GLU A 143 -1.03 9.05 -14.64
CA GLU A 143 0.29 9.68 -14.55
C GLU A 143 0.16 11.20 -14.34
N ALA A 144 -0.73 11.85 -15.07
CA ALA A 144 -1.03 13.27 -14.90
C ALA A 144 -1.55 13.59 -13.49
N ILE A 145 -2.43 12.73 -12.94
CA ILE A 145 -2.91 12.85 -11.55
C ILE A 145 -1.75 12.71 -10.56
N ALA A 146 -0.89 11.71 -10.74
CA ALA A 146 0.26 11.49 -9.87
C ALA A 146 1.23 12.67 -9.90
N ALA A 147 1.57 13.18 -11.08
CA ALA A 147 2.43 14.35 -11.25
C ALA A 147 1.83 15.59 -10.56
N HIS A 148 0.54 15.84 -10.74
CA HIS A 148 -0.16 16.96 -10.09
C HIS A 148 -0.12 16.84 -8.55
N LEU A 149 -0.40 15.66 -8.01
CA LEU A 149 -0.41 15.41 -6.57
C LEU A 149 0.99 15.47 -5.97
N GLY A 150 1.99 14.90 -6.65
CA GLY A 150 3.39 14.98 -6.27
C GLY A 150 3.89 16.42 -6.22
N ALA A 151 3.61 17.20 -7.26
CA ALA A 151 3.96 18.61 -7.31
C ALA A 151 3.35 19.40 -6.14
N ALA A 152 2.08 19.15 -5.82
CA ALA A 152 1.37 19.82 -4.72
C ALA A 152 1.83 19.36 -3.32
N ALA A 153 2.45 18.19 -3.21
CA ALA A 153 2.96 17.64 -1.96
C ALA A 153 4.40 18.10 -1.63
N ARG A 154 5.14 18.66 -2.60
CA ARG A 154 6.53 19.12 -2.39
C ARG A 154 6.64 20.14 -1.26
N GLY A 155 7.67 19.98 -0.43
CA GLY A 155 7.97 20.87 0.70
C GLY A 155 7.05 20.73 1.91
N LEU A 156 6.00 19.89 1.85
CA LEU A 156 5.21 19.55 3.03
C LEU A 156 5.92 18.48 3.85
N ALA A 157 5.74 18.48 5.17
CA ALA A 157 6.08 17.34 6.02
C ALA A 157 5.16 16.13 5.72
N TRP A 158 5.57 14.93 6.11
CA TRP A 158 4.87 13.66 5.92
C TRP A 158 3.35 13.75 6.15
N GLU A 159 2.95 14.21 7.32
CA GLU A 159 1.54 14.29 7.71
C GLU A 159 0.76 15.33 6.88
N GLY A 160 1.45 16.34 6.34
CA GLY A 160 0.91 17.30 5.38
C GLY A 160 0.69 16.66 4.00
N ARG A 161 1.70 15.96 3.47
CA ARG A 161 1.61 15.21 2.19
C ARG A 161 0.47 14.21 2.22
N ARG A 162 0.43 13.36 3.25
CA ARG A 162 -0.59 12.32 3.46
C ARG A 162 -2.01 12.89 3.42
N ARG A 163 -2.24 13.97 4.17
CA ARG A 163 -3.54 14.65 4.23
C ARG A 163 -3.92 15.28 2.89
N LEU A 164 -2.97 15.94 2.21
CA LEU A 164 -3.20 16.56 0.90
C LEU A 164 -3.57 15.52 -0.16
N ILE A 165 -2.74 14.49 -0.31
CA ILE A 165 -2.91 13.45 -1.33
C ILE A 165 -4.26 12.75 -1.13
N THR A 166 -4.57 12.32 0.09
CA THR A 166 -5.85 11.70 0.42
C THR A 166 -7.04 12.59 0.03
N LYS A 167 -7.00 13.87 0.42
CA LYS A 167 -8.13 14.80 0.20
C LYS A 167 -8.33 15.06 -1.28
N ARG A 168 -7.24 15.29 -2.03
CA ARG A 168 -7.30 15.61 -3.46
C ARG A 168 -7.68 14.40 -4.30
N ARG A 169 -7.14 13.21 -4.03
CA ARG A 169 -7.52 11.97 -4.74
C ARG A 169 -9.01 11.70 -4.70
N ARG A 170 -9.64 11.84 -3.53
CA ARG A 170 -11.10 11.69 -3.40
C ARG A 170 -11.89 12.70 -4.21
N ARG A 171 -11.37 13.92 -4.33
CA ARG A 171 -12.00 14.95 -5.16
C ARG A 171 -11.88 14.56 -6.63
N ILE A 172 -10.68 14.24 -7.09
CA ILE A 172 -10.38 13.79 -8.45
C ILE A 172 -11.25 12.58 -8.82
N ALA A 173 -11.31 11.54 -7.99
CA ALA A 173 -12.13 10.37 -8.27
C ALA A 173 -13.65 10.66 -8.28
N ARG A 174 -14.11 11.73 -7.60
CA ARG A 174 -15.49 12.20 -7.72
C ARG A 174 -15.70 12.95 -9.03
N ASP A 175 -14.76 13.82 -9.38
CA ASP A 175 -14.82 14.64 -10.59
C ASP A 175 -14.75 13.75 -11.84
N LEU A 176 -13.92 12.71 -11.84
CA LEU A 176 -13.87 11.69 -12.89
C LEU A 176 -15.19 10.92 -13.02
N ARG A 177 -15.81 10.50 -11.91
CA ARG A 177 -17.16 9.88 -11.98
C ARG A 177 -18.18 10.81 -12.63
N ALA A 178 -18.09 12.12 -12.38
CA ALA A 178 -18.99 13.10 -12.97
C ALA A 178 -18.81 13.25 -14.49
N THR A 179 -17.69 12.79 -15.07
CA THR A 179 -17.49 12.73 -16.53
C THR A 179 -18.07 11.47 -17.17
N GLY A 180 -18.66 10.56 -16.37
CA GLY A 180 -19.24 9.30 -16.87
C GLY A 180 -18.22 8.16 -17.06
N ILE A 181 -17.01 8.27 -16.51
CA ILE A 181 -16.05 7.16 -16.50
C ILE A 181 -16.68 5.92 -15.83
N THR A 182 -16.38 4.73 -16.35
CA THR A 182 -16.83 3.48 -15.72
C THR A 182 -16.10 3.25 -14.39
N ASN A 183 -16.68 2.43 -13.50
CA ASN A 183 -16.02 2.11 -12.23
C ASN A 183 -14.71 1.35 -12.43
N ASP A 184 -14.62 0.52 -13.48
CA ASP A 184 -13.41 -0.24 -13.82
C ASP A 184 -12.33 0.68 -14.37
N ASP A 185 -12.65 1.61 -15.26
CA ASP A 185 -11.67 2.55 -15.80
C ASP A 185 -11.19 3.54 -14.73
N LEU A 186 -12.11 3.99 -13.86
CA LEU A 186 -11.74 4.74 -12.67
C LEU A 186 -10.76 3.96 -11.78
N ALA A 187 -11.02 2.67 -11.58
CA ALA A 187 -10.12 1.79 -10.83
C ALA A 187 -8.72 1.75 -11.45
N ARG A 188 -8.63 1.56 -12.78
CA ARG A 188 -7.35 1.55 -13.51
C ARG A 188 -6.60 2.87 -13.43
N VAL A 189 -7.28 4.00 -13.70
CA VAL A 189 -6.68 5.35 -13.61
C VAL A 189 -6.12 5.62 -12.22
N MET A 190 -6.90 5.32 -11.17
CA MET A 190 -6.47 5.56 -9.80
C MET A 190 -5.40 4.57 -9.33
N ALA A 191 -5.35 3.36 -9.89
CA ALA A 191 -4.29 2.39 -9.64
C ALA A 191 -2.95 2.85 -10.21
N VAL A 192 -2.94 3.31 -11.46
CA VAL A 192 -1.75 3.93 -12.08
C VAL A 192 -1.31 5.14 -11.27
N ALA A 193 -2.23 6.06 -10.96
CA ALA A 193 -1.91 7.23 -10.15
C ALA A 193 -1.28 6.86 -8.80
N ASN A 194 -1.81 5.82 -8.15
CA ASN A 194 -1.28 5.33 -6.89
C ASN A 194 0.13 4.75 -7.04
N ALA A 195 0.35 3.88 -8.03
CA ALA A 195 1.65 3.28 -8.30
C ALA A 195 2.73 4.35 -8.52
N ARG A 196 2.42 5.38 -9.31
CA ARG A 196 3.34 6.50 -9.58
C ARG A 196 3.57 7.40 -8.37
N ILE A 197 2.55 7.64 -7.55
CA ILE A 197 2.72 8.40 -6.29
C ILE A 197 3.66 7.65 -5.34
N LEU A 198 3.49 6.32 -5.23
CA LEU A 198 4.33 5.48 -4.37
C LEU A 198 5.79 5.41 -4.85
N SER A 199 6.03 5.59 -6.14
CA SER A 199 7.38 5.67 -6.70
C SER A 199 8.00 7.07 -6.61
N LEU A 200 7.31 8.09 -6.10
CA LEU A 200 7.88 9.43 -5.97
C LEU A 200 8.95 9.46 -4.86
N PRO A 201 10.14 10.03 -5.13
CA PRO A 201 11.17 10.19 -4.12
C PRO A 201 10.66 11.10 -3.00
N HIS A 202 11.03 10.78 -1.76
CA HIS A 202 10.66 11.54 -0.56
C HIS A 202 9.15 11.62 -0.29
N LEU A 203 8.33 10.69 -0.81
CA LEU A 203 6.93 10.62 -0.36
C LEU A 203 6.87 10.35 1.16
N PHE A 204 7.79 9.53 1.64
CA PHE A 204 8.02 9.22 3.06
C PHE A 204 9.16 10.07 3.59
N ASP A 205 9.00 10.67 4.76
CA ASP A 205 10.14 11.29 5.46
C ASP A 205 10.99 10.21 6.09
N ASP A 206 12.28 10.18 5.75
CA ASP A 206 13.28 9.32 6.39
C ASP A 206 13.47 9.69 7.88
N GLU A 207 13.06 10.90 8.29
CA GLU A 207 13.28 11.46 9.63
C GLU A 207 12.38 10.92 10.76
N VAL A 208 11.38 10.07 10.47
CA VAL A 208 10.48 9.51 11.53
C VAL A 208 11.01 8.18 12.09
N LEU A 209 12.21 7.75 11.70
CA LEU A 209 12.81 6.47 12.10
C LEU A 209 14.00 6.59 13.07
N THR A 210 14.18 7.75 13.73
CA THR A 210 15.10 7.88 14.88
C THR A 210 14.43 7.60 16.22
#